data_AF-A0A962ZHE5-F1
#
_entry.id   AF-A0A962ZHE5-F1
#
_cell.length_a   1.000
_cell.length_b   1.000
_cell.length_c   1.000
_cell.angle_alpha   90.00
_cell.angle_beta   90.00
_cell.angle_gamma   90.00
#
_symmetry.space_group_name_H-M   'P 1'
#
loop_
_entity.id
_entity.type
_entity.pdbx_description
1 polymer ?
#
loop_
_entity_poly.entity_id
_entity_poly.type
_entity_poly.pdbx_seq_one_letter_code
_entity_poly.pdbx_strand_id
1 'polypeptide(L)' 'NEPGHGLGLAIVHRLCERCHWTLDVASEPGKGTQVRIHFPLSQKV' A
#
# COMPACT_ATOMS: atom_id res chain seq x y z
N ASN A 1 -7.67 23.53 -6.31
CA ASN A 1 -7.18 22.13 -6.36
C ASN A 1 -6.78 21.77 -4.95
N GLU A 2 -7.66 21.12 -4.20
CA GLU A 2 -7.36 20.76 -2.81
C GLU A 2 -6.40 19.56 -2.81
N PRO A 3 -5.31 19.59 -2.03
CA PRO A 3 -4.43 18.44 -1.90
C PRO A 3 -5.23 17.25 -1.37
N GLY A 4 -4.99 16.06 -1.94
CA GLY A 4 -5.59 14.84 -1.43
C GLY A 4 -5.21 14.66 0.05
N HIS A 5 -6.19 14.41 0.92
CA HIS A 5 -6.04 14.28 2.37
C HIS A 5 -5.17 13.09 2.84
N GLY A 6 -4.42 12.43 1.95
CA GLY A 6 -3.60 11.26 2.28
C GLY A 6 -4.39 9.98 2.61
N LEU A 7 -5.71 9.98 2.44
CA LEU A 7 -6.57 8.89 2.88
C LEU A 7 -6.37 7.60 2.09
N GLY A 8 -6.03 7.68 0.80
CA GLY A 8 -5.90 6.51 -0.07
C GLY A 8 -4.91 5.48 0.46
N LEU A 9 -3.65 5.88 0.68
CA LEU A 9 -2.63 4.97 1.18
C LEU A 9 -2.84 4.61 2.66
N ALA A 10 -3.42 5.51 3.46
CA ALA A 10 -3.76 5.20 4.86
C ALA A 10 -4.81 4.07 4.96
N ILE A 11 -5.79 4.04 4.06
CA ILE A 11 -6.77 2.94 3.96
C ILE A 11 -6.07 1.64 3.56
N VAL A 12 -5.22 1.69 2.53
CA VAL A 12 -4.47 0.51 2.04
C VAL A 12 -3.56 -0.08 3.12
N HIS A 13 -2.84 0.77 3.86
CA HIS A 13 -1.98 0.33 4.97
C HIS A 13 -2.78 -0.45 6.03
N ARG A 14 -3.91 0.11 6.48
CA ARG A 14 -4.80 -0.54 7.46
C ARG A 14 -5.34 -1.87 6.95
N LEU A 15 -5.64 -1.98 5.65
CA LEU A 15 -6.08 -3.24 5.06
C LEU A 15 -4.96 -4.28 5.08
N CYS A 16 -3.74 -3.89 4.71
CA CYS A 16 -2.58 -4.78 4.73
C CYS A 16 -2.29 -5.30 6.15
N GLU A 17 -2.36 -4.43 7.17
CA GLU A 17 -2.21 -4.83 8.57
C GLU A 17 -3.27 -5.86 9.00
N ARG A 18 -4.55 -5.60 8.68
CA ARG A 18 -5.67 -6.48 9.05
C ARG A 18 -5.64 -7.83 8.34
N CYS A 19 -5.13 -7.87 7.12
CA CYS A 19 -5.07 -9.08 6.30
C CYS A 19 -3.71 -9.77 6.35
N HIS A 20 -2.77 -9.26 7.14
CA HIS A 20 -1.39 -9.74 7.21
C HIS A 20 -0.70 -9.79 5.83
N TRP A 21 -0.95 -8.78 5.00
CA TRP A 21 -0.30 -8.60 3.70
C TRP A 21 0.91 -7.66 3.83
N THR A 22 1.93 -7.87 3.00
CA THR A 22 3.12 -7.00 2.98
C THR A 22 2.94 -5.88 1.97
N LEU A 23 3.29 -4.65 2.37
CA LEU A 23 3.26 -3.45 1.55
C LEU A 23 4.69 -2.92 1.38
N ASP A 24 5.19 -2.89 0.15
CA ASP A 24 6.50 -2.31 -0.19
C ASP A 24 6.31 -0.99 -0.93
N VAL A 25 7.13 0.01 -0.57
CA VAL A 25 7.14 1.32 -1.22
C VAL A 25 8.57 1.65 -1.65
N ALA A 26 8.76 1.93 -2.94
CA ALA A 26 10.02 2.37 -3.51
C ALA A 26 9.79 3.67 -4.27
N SER A 27 10.56 4.71 -3.97
CA SER A 27 10.46 6.00 -4.65
C SER A 27 11.84 6.53 -4.98
N GLU A 28 11.98 7.11 -6.17
CA GLU A 28 13.21 7.79 -6.58
C GLU A 28 12.84 9.16 -7.18
N PRO A 29 13.50 10.25 -6.75
CA PRO A 29 13.26 11.58 -7.32
C PRO A 29 13.40 11.58 -8.84
N GLY A 30 12.41 12.13 -9.53
CA GLY A 30 12.37 12.16 -10.99
C GLY A 30 11.93 10.86 -11.68
N LYS A 31 11.76 9.74 -10.94
CA LYS A 31 11.22 8.47 -11.49
C LYS A 31 9.84 8.09 -10.95
N GLY A 32 9.33 8.84 -9.98
CA GLY A 32 8.06 8.59 -9.34
C GLY A 32 8.15 7.58 -8.21
N THR A 33 6.99 7.03 -7.83
CA THR A 33 6.82 6.12 -6.70
C THR A 33 6.14 4.84 -7.16
N GLN A 34 6.69 3.70 -6.77
CA GLN A 34 6.11 2.38 -6.95
C GLN A 34 5.65 1.83 -5.59
N VAL A 35 4.43 1.29 -5.58
CA VAL A 35 3.84 0.62 -4.43
C VAL A 35 3.52 -0.82 -4.83
N ARG A 36 3.91 -1.81 -4.03
CA ARG A 36 3.61 -3.22 -4.26
C ARG A 36 2.91 -3.82 -3.03
N ILE A 37 1.88 -4.61 -3.28
CA ILE A 37 1.17 -5.35 -2.23
C ILE A 37 1.40 -6.84 -2.50
N HIS A 38 1.86 -7.55 -1.48
CA HIS A 38 2.10 -8.99 -1.53
C HIS A 38 0.97 -9.72 -0.83
N PHE A 39 0.19 -10.46 -1.61
CA PHE A 39 -0.88 -11.32 -1.11
C PHE A 39 -0.33 -12.72 -0.82
N PRO A 40 -0.86 -13.42 0.21
CA PRO A 40 -0.52 -14.82 0.44
C PRO A 40 -1.05 -15.69 -0.69
N LEU A 41 -0.34 -16.77 -1.02
CA LEU A 41 -0.74 -17.73 -2.06
C LEU A 41 -2.06 -18.46 -1.72
N SER A 42 -2.35 -18.58 -0.43
CA SER A 42 -3.63 -19.05 0.08
C SER A 42 -3.88 -18.47 1.48
N GLN A 43 -5.14 -18.19 1.78
CA GLN A 43 -5.57 -17.78 3.11
C GLN A 43 -6.25 -18.98 3.76
N LYS A 44 -5.73 -19.45 4.90
CA LYS A 44 -6.45 -20.43 5.72
C LYS A 44 -7.63 -19.71 6.36
N VAL A 45 -8.84 -20.09 5.95
CA VAL A 45 -10.11 -19.73 6.62
C VAL A 45 -10.33 -20.56 7.86
#